data_AF-A0A1D9GM29-F1
#
_entry.id   AF-A0A1D9GM29-F1
#
_cell.length_a   1.000
_cell.length_b   1.000
_cell.length_c   1.000
_cell.angle_alpha   90.00
_cell.angle_beta   90.00
_cell.angle_gamma   90.00
#
_symmetry.space_group_name_H-M   'P 1'
#
loop_
_entity.id
_entity.type
_entity.pdbx_description
1 polymer ?
#
loop_
_entity_poly.entity_id
_entity_poly.type
_entity_poly.pdbx_seq_one_letter_code
_entity_poly.pdbx_strand_id
1 'polypeptide(L)'
;MFKIEYLGSHYNCGPEETILEAMLRQGVKFPFSCRKGSCHACMHIVKKGALPPDSQKGLSGEQISQGFFLPCLCKPTDSLSIIPRNRERLNKNLPVSGTQNSSFLSPDPEMWEALDNGRVLSEILEDFYTKAFSDERLSPFFHGVTRQRAQEKQYLFLKQKFTGEKVYFGDRPRNAHHWMVISNDLFDYRESLMVDCLKRHHLPEHLIERWRSLENSFRGDIVKDEPWNRKIGDIEIPVSGYGEVTLEIGSLCDSCNEEIDVGTTVRYHLRLGTLYCPDCMHSLAEH
;
A
#
# COMPACT_ATOMS: atom_id res chain seq x y z
N MET A 1 -31.65 -18.01 6.42
CA MET A 1 -30.29 -17.44 6.52
C MET A 1 -29.37 -18.33 5.72
N PHE A 2 -28.56 -17.74 4.85
CA PHE A 2 -27.61 -18.43 3.98
C PHE A 2 -26.21 -18.37 4.58
N LYS A 3 -25.42 -19.44 4.41
CA LYS A 3 -24.04 -19.49 4.88
C LYS A 3 -23.10 -19.05 3.77
N ILE A 4 -22.24 -18.07 4.07
CA ILE A 4 -21.19 -17.62 3.16
C ILE A 4 -19.84 -18.07 3.73
N GLU A 5 -19.18 -18.98 3.01
CA GLU A 5 -17.80 -19.37 3.30
C GLU A 5 -16.87 -18.36 2.63
N TYR A 6 -16.04 -17.70 3.44
CA TYR A 6 -15.05 -16.72 2.99
C TYR A 6 -13.78 -16.83 3.83
N LEU A 7 -12.65 -17.07 3.18
CA LEU A 7 -11.32 -17.20 3.81
C LEU A 7 -11.30 -18.22 4.98
N GLY A 8 -11.98 -19.36 4.80
CA GLY A 8 -12.07 -20.43 5.80
C GLY A 8 -13.02 -20.14 6.98
N SER A 9 -13.68 -18.98 6.99
CA SER A 9 -14.69 -18.61 8.00
C SER A 9 -16.10 -18.63 7.40
N HIS A 10 -17.11 -18.75 8.26
CA HIS A 10 -18.52 -18.80 7.86
C HIS A 10 -19.28 -17.60 8.39
N TYR A 11 -20.06 -16.97 7.51
CA TYR A 11 -20.84 -15.77 7.81
C TYR A 11 -22.31 -15.98 7.45
N ASN A 12 -23.21 -15.37 8.21
CA ASN A 12 -24.65 -15.50 8.00
C ASN A 12 -25.19 -14.32 7.16
N CYS A 13 -25.84 -14.62 6.04
CA CYS A 13 -26.49 -13.64 5.17
C CYS A 13 -28.02 -13.81 5.24
N GLY A 14 -28.73 -12.70 5.46
CA GLY A 14 -30.19 -12.67 5.32
C GLY A 14 -30.63 -12.84 3.86
N PRO A 15 -31.90 -13.23 3.61
CA PRO A 15 -32.40 -13.37 2.23
C PRO A 15 -32.59 -12.03 1.50
N GLU A 16 -32.87 -10.96 2.24
CA GLU A 16 -33.00 -9.60 1.68
C GLU A 16 -31.73 -8.76 1.81
N GLU A 17 -30.68 -9.33 2.37
CA GLU A 17 -29.41 -8.67 2.62
C GLU A 17 -28.42 -9.04 1.51
N THR A 18 -27.63 -8.07 1.06
CA THR A 18 -26.54 -8.36 0.13
C THR A 18 -25.36 -9.00 0.87
N ILE A 19 -24.56 -9.80 0.17
CA ILE A 19 -23.35 -10.39 0.76
C ILE A 19 -22.44 -9.31 1.33
N LEU A 20 -22.32 -8.14 0.67
CA LEU A 20 -21.54 -7.03 1.21
C LEU A 20 -22.08 -6.55 2.57
N GLU A 21 -23.38 -6.34 2.69
CA GLU A 21 -24.01 -5.90 3.95
C GLU A 21 -23.83 -6.93 5.06
N ALA A 22 -24.04 -8.22 4.74
CA ALA A 22 -23.85 -9.31 5.68
C ALA A 22 -22.41 -9.36 6.22
N MET A 23 -21.42 -9.18 5.34
CA MET A 23 -20.00 -9.17 5.71
C MET A 23 -19.68 -7.96 6.60
N LEU A 24 -20.11 -6.75 6.22
CA LEU A 24 -19.85 -5.54 7.00
C LEU A 24 -20.56 -5.54 8.36
N ARG A 25 -21.81 -6.04 8.42
CA ARG A 25 -22.56 -6.19 9.67
C ARG A 25 -21.86 -7.14 10.65
N GLN A 26 -21.16 -8.15 10.12
CA GLN A 26 -20.39 -9.11 10.91
C GLN A 26 -18.93 -8.67 11.13
N GLY A 27 -18.59 -7.40 10.84
CA GLY A 27 -17.27 -6.83 11.09
C GLY A 27 -16.18 -7.27 10.11
N VAL A 28 -16.54 -7.93 9.00
CA VAL A 28 -15.58 -8.40 8.00
C VAL A 28 -15.08 -7.23 7.17
N LYS A 29 -13.76 -7.06 7.10
CA LYS A 29 -13.13 -6.12 6.17
C LYS A 29 -13.34 -6.58 4.74
N PHE A 30 -14.31 -5.95 4.07
CA PHE A 30 -14.68 -6.25 2.70
C PHE A 30 -14.44 -5.02 1.83
N PRO A 31 -13.79 -5.12 0.66
CA PRO A 31 -13.56 -3.95 -0.18
C PRO A 31 -14.87 -3.44 -0.76
N PHE A 32 -15.15 -2.14 -0.66
CA PHE A 32 -16.29 -1.50 -1.34
C PHE A 32 -16.06 0.01 -1.49
N SER A 33 -16.85 0.65 -2.36
CA SER A 33 -16.89 2.11 -2.48
C SER A 33 -18.33 2.59 -2.74
N CYS A 34 -18.93 2.25 -3.88
CA CYS A 34 -20.22 2.81 -4.29
C CYS A 34 -21.48 2.08 -3.78
N ARG A 35 -21.38 0.78 -3.43
CA ARG A 35 -22.50 -0.13 -3.08
C ARG A 35 -23.61 -0.29 -4.14
N LYS A 36 -23.40 0.20 -5.36
CA LYS A 36 -24.38 0.20 -6.45
C LYS A 36 -23.86 -0.48 -7.73
N GLY A 37 -22.80 -1.27 -7.60
CA GLY A 37 -22.20 -2.00 -8.72
C GLY A 37 -21.30 -1.20 -9.66
N SER A 38 -21.31 0.14 -9.68
CA SER A 38 -20.56 0.91 -10.69
C SER A 38 -19.03 0.92 -10.53
N CYS A 39 -18.52 0.90 -9.29
CA CYS A 39 -17.07 1.05 -9.05
C CYS A 39 -16.26 -0.26 -9.17
N HIS A 40 -16.94 -1.42 -9.23
CA HIS A 40 -16.34 -2.76 -9.20
C HIS A 40 -15.34 -3.05 -8.05
N ALA A 41 -15.22 -2.18 -7.04
CA ALA A 41 -14.29 -2.33 -5.93
C ALA A 41 -14.56 -3.58 -5.07
N CYS A 42 -15.83 -3.99 -4.97
CA CYS A 42 -16.24 -5.14 -4.16
C CYS A 42 -16.11 -6.50 -4.85
N MET A 43 -15.62 -6.56 -6.09
CA MET A 43 -15.64 -7.75 -6.92
C MET A 43 -14.91 -8.95 -6.28
N HIS A 44 -15.57 -10.11 -6.33
CA HIS A 44 -15.10 -11.39 -5.81
C HIS A 44 -15.35 -12.51 -6.82
N ILE A 45 -14.81 -13.70 -6.56
CA ILE A 45 -15.01 -14.90 -7.37
C ILE A 45 -15.80 -15.92 -6.56
N VAL A 46 -16.83 -16.54 -7.15
CA VAL A 46 -17.53 -17.68 -6.56
C VAL A 46 -16.72 -18.96 -6.76
N LYS A 47 -16.56 -19.75 -5.70
CA LYS A 47 -15.98 -21.10 -5.72
C LYS A 47 -17.02 -22.19 -5.70
N LYS A 48 -18.13 -21.97 -4.99
CA LYS A 48 -19.22 -22.93 -4.88
C LYS A 48 -20.55 -22.21 -4.69
N GLY A 49 -21.60 -22.78 -5.26
CA GLY A 49 -22.97 -22.27 -5.17
C GLY A 49 -23.37 -21.44 -6.40
N ALA A 50 -24.67 -21.21 -6.54
CA ALA A 50 -25.25 -20.51 -7.69
C ALA A 50 -25.40 -19.01 -7.40
N LEU A 51 -24.91 -18.19 -8.32
CA LEU A 51 -25.05 -16.73 -8.23
C LEU A 51 -26.36 -16.27 -8.87
N PRO A 52 -27.07 -15.30 -8.26
CA PRO A 52 -28.20 -14.65 -8.91
C PRO A 52 -27.69 -13.79 -10.10
N PRO A 53 -28.43 -13.69 -11.21
CA PRO A 53 -28.01 -12.92 -12.39
C PRO A 53 -27.67 -11.45 -12.09
N ASP A 54 -28.40 -10.83 -11.16
CA ASP A 54 -28.19 -9.43 -10.76
C ASP A 54 -26.79 -9.17 -10.18
N SER A 55 -26.18 -10.18 -9.57
CA SER A 55 -24.83 -10.07 -9.01
C SER A 55 -23.72 -9.92 -10.05
N GLN A 56 -24.01 -10.20 -11.32
CA GLN A 56 -23.06 -10.14 -12.43
C GLN A 56 -23.38 -9.01 -13.42
N LYS A 57 -24.36 -8.16 -13.10
CA LYS A 57 -24.74 -7.03 -13.94
C LYS A 57 -23.59 -6.03 -14.07
N GLY A 58 -23.19 -5.74 -15.31
CA GLY A 58 -22.08 -4.82 -15.63
C GLY A 58 -20.71 -5.50 -15.77
N LEU A 59 -20.65 -6.83 -15.67
CA LEU A 59 -19.44 -7.61 -15.92
C LEU A 59 -19.35 -8.08 -17.38
N SER A 60 -18.14 -8.24 -17.90
CA SER A 60 -17.91 -8.80 -19.24
C SER A 60 -18.21 -10.31 -19.27
N GLY A 61 -18.46 -10.87 -20.46
CA GLY A 61 -18.68 -12.31 -20.61
C GLY A 61 -17.52 -13.17 -20.09
N GLU A 62 -16.28 -12.68 -20.25
CA GLU A 62 -15.08 -13.33 -19.72
C GLU A 62 -15.03 -13.29 -18.19
N GLN A 63 -15.42 -12.17 -17.58
CA GLN A 63 -15.51 -12.07 -16.11
C GLN A 63 -16.57 -13.02 -15.57
N ILE A 64 -17.72 -13.12 -16.24
CA ILE A 64 -18.79 -14.04 -15.87
C ILE A 64 -18.32 -15.49 -15.96
N SER A 65 -17.62 -15.88 -17.04
CA SER A 65 -17.12 -17.25 -17.21
C SER A 65 -16.04 -17.62 -16.19
N GLN A 66 -15.27 -16.65 -15.71
CA GLN A 66 -14.29 -16.82 -14.63
C GLN A 66 -14.92 -16.80 -13.22
N GLY A 67 -16.25 -16.69 -13.12
CA GLY A 67 -16.99 -16.73 -11.86
C GLY A 67 -16.94 -15.43 -11.05
N PHE A 68 -16.62 -14.31 -11.69
CA PHE A 68 -16.66 -13.01 -11.02
C PHE A 68 -18.09 -12.55 -10.76
N PHE A 69 -18.26 -11.86 -9.63
CA PHE A 69 -19.52 -11.24 -9.26
C PHE A 69 -19.30 -10.04 -8.33
N LEU A 70 -20.37 -9.29 -8.09
CA LEU A 70 -20.42 -8.10 -7.26
C LEU A 70 -21.23 -8.38 -5.98
N PRO A 71 -20.57 -8.65 -4.83
CA PRO A 71 -21.20 -8.84 -3.53
C PRO A 71 -22.17 -7.74 -3.10
N CYS A 72 -21.99 -6.50 -3.56
CA CYS A 72 -22.91 -5.39 -3.28
C CYS A 72 -24.25 -5.48 -4.03
N LEU A 73 -24.36 -6.36 -5.03
CA LEU A 73 -25.59 -6.63 -5.77
C LEU A 73 -26.08 -8.07 -5.54
N CYS A 74 -25.34 -8.87 -4.76
CA CYS A 74 -25.61 -10.28 -4.59
C CYS A 74 -26.48 -10.52 -3.35
N LYS A 75 -27.78 -10.74 -3.55
CA LYS A 75 -28.65 -11.36 -2.55
C LYS A 75 -28.64 -12.88 -2.78
N PRO A 76 -28.00 -13.67 -1.91
CA PRO A 76 -27.81 -15.09 -2.16
C PRO A 76 -29.14 -15.84 -2.15
N THR A 77 -29.30 -16.82 -3.04
CA THR A 77 -30.44 -17.76 -3.07
C THR A 77 -30.13 -19.09 -2.38
N ASP A 78 -28.84 -19.37 -2.16
CA ASP A 78 -28.32 -20.52 -1.41
C ASP A 78 -26.98 -20.14 -0.75
N SER A 79 -26.41 -21.05 0.04
CA SER A 79 -25.10 -20.90 0.66
C SER A 79 -23.99 -20.88 -0.41
N LEU A 80 -23.04 -19.96 -0.27
CA LEU A 80 -21.98 -19.73 -1.26
C LEU A 80 -20.59 -19.85 -0.63
N SER A 81 -19.62 -20.29 -1.42
CA SER A 81 -18.19 -20.21 -1.10
C SER A 81 -17.55 -19.19 -2.03
N ILE A 82 -16.89 -18.17 -1.50
CA ILE A 82 -16.39 -17.02 -2.26
C ILE A 82 -14.95 -16.70 -1.89
N ILE A 83 -14.20 -16.12 -2.84
CA ILE A 83 -12.80 -15.71 -2.63
C ILE A 83 -12.52 -14.31 -3.20
N PRO A 84 -11.49 -13.60 -2.71
CA PRO A 84 -11.07 -12.32 -3.29
C PRO A 84 -10.65 -12.45 -4.77
N ARG A 85 -10.90 -11.41 -5.57
CA ARG A 85 -10.49 -11.36 -6.99
C ARG A 85 -8.99 -11.47 -7.23
N ASN A 86 -8.19 -10.93 -6.31
CA ASN A 86 -6.73 -11.00 -6.39
C ASN A 86 -6.26 -12.14 -5.47
N ARG A 87 -5.79 -13.23 -6.06
CA ARG A 87 -5.27 -14.40 -5.33
C ARG A 87 -4.06 -14.07 -4.46
N GLU A 88 -3.25 -13.06 -4.78
CA GLU A 88 -2.11 -12.65 -3.94
C GLU A 88 -2.56 -12.07 -2.58
N ARG A 89 -3.83 -11.70 -2.43
CA ARG A 89 -4.42 -11.32 -1.13
C ARG A 89 -4.84 -12.53 -0.27
N LEU A 90 -4.74 -13.77 -0.77
CA LEU A 90 -5.01 -14.98 0.03
C LEU A 90 -3.96 -15.19 1.13
N ASN A 91 -2.69 -14.85 0.87
CA ASN A 91 -1.60 -15.06 1.84
C ASN A 91 -1.57 -14.03 2.99
N LYS A 92 -2.44 -13.01 2.97
CA LYS A 92 -2.55 -12.04 4.08
C LYS A 92 -3.69 -12.36 5.07
N ASN A 93 -4.52 -13.38 4.82
CA ASN A 93 -5.73 -13.62 5.62
C ASN A 93 -6.10 -15.11 5.87
N LEU A 94 -5.17 -16.07 5.80
CA LEU A 94 -5.45 -17.38 6.41
C LEU A 94 -5.26 -17.27 7.94
N PRO A 95 -6.22 -17.74 8.76
CA PRO A 95 -5.98 -17.86 10.19
C PRO A 95 -4.96 -18.99 10.40
N VAL A 96 -3.74 -18.62 10.77
CA VAL A 96 -2.83 -19.56 11.41
C VAL A 96 -3.50 -19.93 12.73
N SER A 97 -3.74 -21.22 12.93
CA SER A 97 -4.28 -21.78 14.16
C SER A 97 -3.44 -21.30 15.36
N GLY A 98 -4.01 -20.34 16.09
CA GLY A 98 -3.40 -19.72 17.24
C GLY A 98 -4.29 -18.57 17.65
N THR A 99 -4.89 -18.70 18.83
CA THR A 99 -5.53 -17.62 19.58
C THR A 99 -4.88 -16.26 19.33
N GLN A 100 -5.51 -15.31 18.63
CA GLN A 100 -5.39 -13.87 18.91
C GLN A 100 -6.35 -13.03 18.05
N ASN A 101 -6.86 -11.96 18.68
CA ASN A 101 -7.67 -10.87 18.13
C ASN A 101 -7.10 -10.28 16.81
N SER A 102 -7.90 -10.17 15.75
CA SER A 102 -7.52 -9.46 14.51
C SER A 102 -8.16 -8.08 14.35
N SER A 103 -8.29 -7.32 15.44
CA SER A 103 -8.75 -5.91 15.40
C SER A 103 -7.66 -4.93 14.93
N PHE A 104 -6.83 -5.30 13.94
CA PHE A 104 -5.73 -4.46 13.48
C PHE A 104 -6.06 -3.82 12.15
N LEU A 105 -6.41 -2.52 12.17
CA LEU A 105 -5.81 -1.45 11.36
C LEU A 105 -6.62 -0.16 11.62
N SER A 106 -5.99 0.77 12.34
CA SER A 106 -6.25 2.22 12.44
C SER A 106 -7.69 2.70 12.74
N PRO A 107 -7.88 3.61 13.72
CA PRO A 107 -6.89 4.14 14.65
C PRO A 107 -6.50 3.15 15.76
N ASP A 108 -5.36 3.39 16.39
CA ASP A 108 -4.76 2.63 17.50
C ASP A 108 -4.42 3.59 18.66
N PRO A 109 -5.41 3.98 19.48
CA PRO A 109 -5.23 4.99 20.52
C PRO A 109 -4.31 4.51 21.66
N GLU A 110 -4.35 3.21 21.99
CA GLU A 110 -3.49 2.63 23.03
C GLU A 110 -2.01 2.71 22.63
N MET A 111 -1.69 2.40 21.36
CA MET A 111 -0.33 2.56 20.87
C MET A 111 0.12 4.03 20.89
N TRP A 112 -0.77 4.95 20.55
CA TRP A 112 -0.46 6.38 20.58
C TRP A 112 -0.17 6.89 21.99
N GLU A 113 -0.96 6.45 22.97
CA GLU A 113 -0.76 6.77 24.39
C GLU A 113 0.55 6.17 24.91
N ALA A 114 0.85 4.91 24.60
CA ALA A 114 2.10 4.25 24.99
C ALA A 114 3.36 4.90 24.36
N LEU A 115 3.19 5.59 23.24
CA LEU A 115 4.23 6.39 22.59
C LEU A 115 4.33 7.82 23.15
N ASP A 116 3.74 8.06 24.33
CA ASP A 116 3.63 9.34 25.00
C ASP A 116 3.18 10.46 24.04
N ASN A 117 2.06 10.20 23.37
CA ASN A 117 1.45 11.11 22.41
C ASN A 117 2.42 11.63 21.33
N GLY A 118 3.40 10.81 20.96
CA GLY A 118 4.39 11.07 19.91
C GLY A 118 5.79 11.44 20.40
N ARG A 119 5.98 11.76 21.69
CA ARG A 119 7.33 12.07 22.22
C ARG A 119 8.25 10.85 22.09
N VAL A 120 7.83 9.70 22.64
CA VAL A 120 8.62 8.46 22.59
C VAL A 120 8.73 7.93 21.15
N LEU A 121 7.72 8.14 20.30
CA LEU A 121 7.81 7.81 18.88
C LEU A 121 8.97 8.55 18.20
N SER A 122 9.16 9.84 18.51
CA SER A 122 10.24 10.64 17.94
C SER A 122 11.62 10.10 18.37
N GLU A 123 11.76 9.75 19.64
CA GLU A 123 12.99 9.16 20.21
C GLU A 123 13.32 7.79 19.58
N ILE A 124 12.31 6.93 19.41
CA ILE A 124 12.44 5.64 18.73
C ILE A 124 12.90 5.81 17.27
N LEU A 125 12.28 6.73 16.53
CA LEU A 125 12.64 6.98 15.13
C LEU A 125 14.01 7.63 15.01
N GLU A 126 14.39 8.49 15.96
CA GLU A 126 15.73 9.08 15.99
C GLU A 126 16.80 7.98 16.07
N ASP A 127 16.61 7.07 17.00
CA ASP A 127 17.48 5.94 17.27
C ASP A 127 17.54 4.95 16.10
N PHE A 128 16.37 4.55 15.59
CA PHE A 128 16.26 3.65 14.43
C PHE A 128 16.99 4.22 13.21
N TYR A 129 16.73 5.48 12.85
CA TYR A 129 17.36 6.08 11.67
C TYR A 129 18.82 6.41 11.88
N THR A 130 19.28 6.67 13.10
CA THR A 130 20.71 6.77 13.39
C THR A 130 21.42 5.47 13.03
N LYS A 131 20.85 4.33 13.44
CA LYS A 131 21.38 3.00 13.08
C LYS A 131 21.26 2.72 11.59
N ALA A 132 20.10 2.94 10.99
CA ALA A 132 19.85 2.63 9.58
C ALA A 132 20.74 3.42 8.61
N PHE A 133 21.06 4.68 8.93
CA PHE A 133 21.98 5.49 8.12
C PHE A 133 23.45 5.10 8.28
N SER A 134 23.82 4.45 9.39
CA SER A 134 25.17 3.91 9.61
C SER A 134 25.34 2.45 9.18
N ASP A 135 24.24 1.78 8.83
CA ASP A 135 24.23 0.36 8.52
C ASP A 135 24.60 0.10 7.05
N GLU A 136 25.52 -0.85 6.80
CA GLU A 136 26.02 -1.12 5.45
C GLU A 136 24.95 -1.67 4.50
N ARG A 137 23.94 -2.40 5.02
CA ARG A 137 22.86 -2.99 4.21
C ARG A 137 21.76 -1.99 3.90
N LEU A 138 21.56 -0.99 4.77
CA LEU A 138 20.45 -0.03 4.67
C LEU A 138 20.88 1.34 4.15
N SER A 139 22.10 1.80 4.48
CA SER A 139 22.57 3.14 4.12
C SER A 139 22.52 3.45 2.61
N PRO A 140 22.73 2.50 1.67
CA PRO A 140 22.60 2.78 0.23
C PRO A 140 21.20 3.24 -0.21
N PHE A 141 20.14 2.91 0.55
CA PHE A 141 18.78 3.34 0.22
C PHE A 141 18.46 4.78 0.62
N PHE A 142 19.38 5.45 1.31
CA PHE A 142 19.22 6.82 1.81
C PHE A 142 20.04 7.86 1.05
N HIS A 143 20.69 7.50 -0.06
CA HIS A 143 21.37 8.48 -0.91
C HIS A 143 20.42 9.60 -1.38
N GLY A 144 20.82 10.86 -1.17
CA GLY A 144 20.00 12.04 -1.50
C GLY A 144 18.83 12.30 -0.54
N VAL A 145 18.75 11.60 0.58
CA VAL A 145 17.72 11.79 1.62
C VAL A 145 18.38 12.13 2.94
N THR A 146 17.93 13.20 3.61
CA THR A 146 18.42 13.52 4.95
C THR A 146 17.75 12.64 5.99
N ARG A 147 18.49 12.29 7.05
CA ARG A 147 17.98 11.51 8.19
C ARG A 147 16.71 12.13 8.79
N GLN A 148 16.74 13.44 9.02
CA GLN A 148 15.60 14.20 9.52
C GLN A 148 14.36 14.03 8.64
N ARG A 149 14.52 14.15 7.31
CA ARG A 149 13.39 14.01 6.37
C ARG A 149 12.78 12.60 6.41
N ALA A 150 13.62 11.57 6.56
CA ALA A 150 13.14 10.18 6.66
C ALA A 150 12.38 9.94 7.98
N GLN A 151 12.93 10.43 9.10
CA GLN A 151 12.31 10.41 10.43
C GLN A 151 10.94 11.08 10.43
N GLU A 152 10.85 12.34 9.98
CA GLU A 152 9.62 13.13 9.97
C GLU A 152 8.54 12.51 9.08
N LYS A 153 8.91 11.99 7.90
CA LYS A 153 7.96 11.30 7.02
C LYS A 153 7.38 10.06 7.69
N GLN A 154 8.21 9.22 8.31
CA GLN A 154 7.73 8.03 9.00
C GLN A 154 6.92 8.39 10.24
N TYR A 155 7.31 9.43 10.98
CA TYR A 155 6.56 9.96 12.13
C TYR A 155 5.14 10.32 11.73
N LEU A 156 4.98 11.16 10.70
CA LEU A 156 3.67 11.60 10.22
C LEU A 156 2.83 10.42 9.71
N PHE A 157 3.46 9.47 9.02
CA PHE A 157 2.80 8.25 8.55
C PHE A 157 2.23 7.42 9.71
N LEU A 158 3.04 7.18 10.74
CA LEU A 158 2.65 6.41 11.92
C LEU A 158 1.64 7.17 12.79
N LYS A 159 1.82 8.47 12.99
CA LYS A 159 0.83 9.33 13.66
C LYS A 159 -0.53 9.20 12.98
N GLN A 160 -0.60 9.32 11.65
CA GLN A 160 -1.85 9.12 10.92
C GLN A 160 -2.44 7.72 11.13
N LYS A 161 -1.61 6.67 11.24
CA LYS A 161 -2.09 5.30 11.48
C LYS A 161 -2.62 5.10 12.90
N PHE A 162 -1.96 5.66 13.90
CA PHE A 162 -2.34 5.46 15.31
C PHE A 162 -3.47 6.41 15.73
N THR A 163 -3.47 7.65 15.27
CA THR A 163 -4.50 8.64 15.64
C THR A 163 -5.69 8.67 14.68
N GLY A 164 -5.51 8.27 13.41
CA GLY A 164 -6.50 8.47 12.35
C GLY A 164 -6.51 9.89 11.76
N GLU A 165 -5.72 10.82 12.31
CA GLU A 165 -5.60 12.18 11.78
C GLU A 165 -4.96 12.19 10.38
N LYS A 166 -5.52 12.96 9.45
CA LYS A 166 -4.99 13.11 8.09
C LYS A 166 -3.80 14.08 8.04
N VAL A 167 -2.66 13.66 8.58
CA VAL A 167 -1.44 14.50 8.72
C VAL A 167 -0.29 14.09 7.80
N TYR A 168 -0.34 12.88 7.23
CA TYR A 168 0.75 12.40 6.36
C TYR A 168 0.55 12.88 4.92
N PHE A 169 1.48 13.72 4.45
CA PHE A 169 1.56 14.14 3.06
C PHE A 169 2.74 13.45 2.38
N GLY A 170 2.47 12.35 1.68
CA GLY A 170 3.49 11.60 0.96
C GLY A 170 2.94 10.38 0.22
N ASP A 171 3.82 9.74 -0.55
CA ASP A 171 3.48 8.50 -1.26
C ASP A 171 3.13 7.37 -0.29
N ARG A 172 2.22 6.49 -0.71
CA ARG A 172 1.96 5.21 -0.03
C ARG A 172 3.19 4.30 -0.14
N PRO A 173 3.37 3.32 0.76
CA PRO A 173 4.54 2.43 0.76
C PRO A 173 4.93 1.88 -0.62
N ARG A 174 3.96 1.40 -1.41
CA ARG A 174 4.19 0.94 -2.80
C ARG A 174 4.90 1.96 -3.67
N ASN A 175 4.41 3.19 -3.69
CA ASN A 175 4.99 4.25 -4.51
C ASN A 175 6.24 4.84 -3.87
N ALA A 176 6.34 4.90 -2.55
CA ALA A 176 7.52 5.44 -1.86
C ALA A 176 8.77 4.57 -2.10
N HIS A 177 8.58 3.25 -2.18
CA HIS A 177 9.66 2.26 -2.34
C HIS A 177 9.72 1.68 -3.75
N HIS A 178 9.01 2.26 -4.73
CA HIS A 178 8.82 1.63 -6.04
C HIS A 178 10.13 1.32 -6.78
N TRP A 179 11.15 2.16 -6.59
CA TRP A 179 12.46 2.06 -7.24
C TRP A 179 13.46 1.15 -6.51
N MET A 180 13.20 0.79 -5.24
CA MET A 180 14.13 0.05 -4.39
C MET A 180 13.92 -1.46 -4.56
N VAL A 181 14.95 -2.24 -4.88
CA VAL A 181 14.85 -3.71 -4.78
C VAL A 181 15.07 -4.10 -3.32
N ILE A 182 14.01 -4.58 -2.66
CA ILE A 182 14.01 -4.91 -1.23
C ILE A 182 13.61 -6.37 -1.10
N SER A 183 14.55 -7.22 -0.72
CA SER A 183 14.31 -8.65 -0.50
C SER A 183 13.54 -8.89 0.81
N ASN A 184 12.98 -10.09 0.97
CA ASN A 184 12.40 -10.50 2.25
C ASN A 184 13.43 -10.43 3.39
N ASP A 185 14.65 -10.91 3.14
CA ASP A 185 15.75 -10.88 4.11
C ASP A 185 16.10 -9.45 4.56
N LEU A 186 16.17 -8.50 3.62
CA LEU A 186 16.45 -7.10 3.98
C LEU A 186 15.28 -6.47 4.76
N PHE A 187 14.04 -6.80 4.39
CA PHE A 187 12.86 -6.34 5.12
C PHE A 187 12.84 -6.87 6.56
N ASP A 188 13.13 -8.17 6.74
CA ASP A 188 13.17 -8.83 8.04
C ASP A 188 14.30 -8.26 8.91
N TYR A 189 15.47 -7.99 8.31
CA TYR A 189 16.59 -7.33 8.98
C TYR A 189 16.25 -5.91 9.45
N ARG A 190 15.56 -5.13 8.60
CA ARG A 190 15.10 -3.79 9.00
C ARG A 190 14.03 -3.85 10.08
N GLU A 191 13.14 -4.85 10.04
CA GLU A 191 12.15 -5.08 11.10
C GLU A 191 12.84 -5.40 12.44
N SER A 192 13.84 -6.29 12.46
CA SER A 192 14.55 -6.63 13.70
C SER A 192 15.23 -5.40 14.31
N LEU A 193 15.87 -4.57 13.47
CA LEU A 193 16.46 -3.31 13.92
C LEU A 193 15.43 -2.37 14.55
N MET A 194 14.23 -2.26 13.97
CA MET A 194 13.13 -1.47 14.54
C MET A 194 12.66 -2.06 15.87
N VAL A 195 12.44 -3.37 15.94
CA VAL A 195 12.02 -4.08 17.16
C VAL A 195 13.02 -3.85 18.30
N ASP A 196 14.32 -3.90 18.01
CA ASP A 196 15.37 -3.60 19.00
C ASP A 196 15.29 -2.15 19.50
N CYS A 197 14.89 -1.19 18.67
CA CYS A 197 14.61 0.18 19.09
C CYS A 197 13.37 0.24 19.99
N LEU A 198 12.26 -0.37 19.57
CA LEU A 198 11.03 -0.40 20.36
C LEU A 198 11.26 -0.99 21.77
N LYS A 199 12.03 -2.07 21.86
CA LYS A 199 12.40 -2.72 23.14
C LYS A 199 13.27 -1.83 24.01
N ARG A 200 14.27 -1.16 23.44
CA ARG A 200 15.16 -0.24 24.20
C ARG A 200 14.43 0.99 24.72
N HIS A 201 13.39 1.43 24.04
CA HIS A 201 12.50 2.50 24.50
C HIS A 201 11.31 1.97 25.33
N HIS A 202 11.39 0.72 25.80
CA HIS A 202 10.46 0.11 26.76
C HIS A 202 9.00 0.03 26.30
N LEU A 203 8.75 -0.10 24.98
CA LEU A 203 7.40 -0.35 24.50
C LEU A 203 6.94 -1.76 24.96
N PRO A 204 5.72 -1.91 25.51
CA PRO A 204 5.18 -3.22 25.91
C PRO A 204 5.20 -4.26 24.79
N GLU A 205 5.49 -5.52 25.11
CA GLU A 205 5.68 -6.58 24.09
C GLU A 205 4.44 -6.78 23.22
N HIS A 206 3.23 -6.69 23.79
CA HIS A 206 2.00 -6.80 23.00
C HIS A 206 1.83 -5.65 22.01
N LEU A 207 2.34 -4.46 22.33
CA LEU A 207 2.36 -3.32 21.39
C LEU A 207 3.45 -3.48 20.33
N ILE A 208 4.58 -4.12 20.66
CA ILE A 208 5.61 -4.47 19.67
C ILE A 208 5.05 -5.46 18.65
N GLU A 209 4.33 -6.50 19.09
CA GLU A 209 3.68 -7.46 18.18
C GLU A 209 2.68 -6.79 17.23
N ARG A 210 1.94 -5.79 17.74
CA ARG A 210 1.01 -4.98 16.94
C ARG A 210 1.73 -4.09 15.93
N TRP A 211 2.84 -3.48 16.34
CA TRP A 211 3.69 -2.69 15.45
C TRP A 211 4.21 -3.54 14.31
N ARG A 212 4.76 -4.73 14.63
CA ARG A 212 5.23 -5.70 13.63
C ARG A 212 4.10 -6.11 12.68
N SER A 213 2.91 -6.36 13.22
CA SER A 213 1.73 -6.69 12.41
C SER A 213 1.35 -5.55 11.45
N LEU A 214 1.43 -4.29 11.91
CA LEU A 214 1.21 -3.11 11.08
C LEU A 214 2.25 -3.00 9.96
N GLU A 215 3.54 -3.12 10.27
CA GLU A 215 4.61 -3.03 9.27
C GLU A 215 4.51 -4.17 8.24
N ASN A 216 4.29 -5.41 8.69
CA ASN A 216 4.10 -6.57 7.81
C ASN A 216 2.88 -6.45 6.90
N SER A 217 1.87 -5.68 7.30
CA SER A 217 0.72 -5.42 6.42
C SER A 217 1.13 -4.74 5.10
N PHE A 218 2.27 -4.03 5.08
CA PHE A 218 2.86 -3.39 3.90
C PHE A 218 3.91 -4.23 3.18
N ARG A 219 4.24 -5.44 3.65
CA ARG A 219 5.29 -6.29 3.04
C ARG A 219 5.09 -6.46 1.53
N GLY A 220 3.90 -6.85 1.11
CA GLY A 220 3.56 -7.00 -0.32
C GLY A 220 3.51 -5.70 -1.13
N ASP A 221 3.60 -4.53 -0.47
CA ASP A 221 3.75 -3.23 -1.13
C ASP A 221 5.21 -2.75 -1.13
N ILE A 222 6.16 -3.50 -0.59
CA ILE A 222 7.55 -3.06 -0.44
C ILE A 222 8.50 -4.10 -1.03
N VAL A 223 8.35 -5.36 -0.63
CA VAL A 223 9.23 -6.47 -1.00
C VAL A 223 9.02 -6.86 -2.46
N LYS A 224 10.13 -6.94 -3.20
CA LYS A 224 10.17 -7.25 -4.63
C LYS A 224 11.58 -7.57 -5.10
N ASP A 225 11.66 -8.39 -6.14
CA ASP A 225 12.92 -8.81 -6.77
C ASP A 225 13.35 -7.86 -7.91
N GLU A 226 12.44 -6.98 -8.36
CA GLU A 226 12.70 -5.96 -9.37
C GLU A 226 11.94 -4.65 -9.05
N PRO A 227 12.41 -3.49 -9.53
CA PRO A 227 11.69 -2.24 -9.35
C PRO A 227 10.29 -2.25 -10.00
N TRP A 228 9.36 -1.50 -9.43
CA TRP A 228 8.01 -1.35 -9.97
C TRP A 228 7.76 0.07 -10.49
N ASN A 229 6.97 0.16 -11.56
CA ASN A 229 6.41 1.42 -12.01
C ASN A 229 5.63 2.12 -10.87
N ARG A 230 5.80 3.44 -10.80
CA ARG A 230 5.01 4.27 -9.90
C ARG A 230 3.57 4.32 -10.43
N LYS A 231 2.57 4.26 -9.55
CA LYS A 231 1.15 4.30 -9.94
C LYS A 231 0.49 5.60 -9.51
N ILE A 232 -0.05 6.37 -10.45
CA ILE A 232 -0.84 7.57 -10.16
C ILE A 232 -2.24 7.35 -10.77
N GLY A 233 -3.23 7.06 -9.92
CA GLY A 233 -4.52 6.57 -10.39
C GLY A 233 -4.36 5.24 -11.12
N ASP A 234 -4.84 5.18 -12.37
CA ASP A 234 -4.71 4.02 -13.25
C ASP A 234 -3.48 4.10 -14.17
N ILE A 235 -2.68 5.17 -14.07
CA ILE A 235 -1.51 5.41 -14.92
C ILE A 235 -0.26 4.82 -14.26
N GLU A 236 0.49 4.02 -15.03
CA GLU A 236 1.82 3.54 -14.64
C GLU A 236 2.90 4.43 -15.23
N ILE A 237 3.79 4.92 -14.38
CA ILE A 237 4.95 5.72 -14.76
C ILE A 237 6.19 4.82 -14.63
N PRO A 238 6.97 4.64 -15.72
CA PRO A 238 8.21 3.85 -15.71
C PRO A 238 9.21 4.27 -14.63
N VAL A 239 9.97 3.30 -14.11
CA VAL A 239 10.99 3.53 -13.06
C VAL A 239 12.19 4.33 -13.55
N SER A 240 12.50 4.19 -14.83
CA SER A 240 13.60 4.82 -15.52
C SER A 240 13.18 5.19 -16.93
N GLY A 241 14.00 6.00 -17.59
CA GLY A 241 13.75 6.47 -18.95
C GLY A 241 13.43 7.96 -19.02
N TYR A 242 13.24 8.40 -20.25
CA TYR A 242 13.08 9.79 -20.60
C TYR A 242 11.75 10.01 -21.33
N GLY A 243 11.06 11.08 -20.97
CA GLY A 243 9.95 11.62 -21.75
C GLY A 243 10.40 12.87 -22.51
N GLU A 244 9.63 13.27 -23.52
CA GLU A 244 9.81 14.54 -24.22
C GLU A 244 8.53 15.37 -24.08
N VAL A 245 8.70 16.66 -23.83
CA VAL A 245 7.59 17.62 -23.70
C VAL A 245 8.01 18.96 -24.28
N THR A 246 7.09 19.70 -24.89
CA THR A 246 7.32 21.08 -25.29
C THR A 246 6.92 22.01 -24.15
N LEU A 247 7.85 22.85 -23.70
CA LEU A 247 7.62 23.74 -22.57
C LEU A 247 6.58 24.84 -22.89
N GLU A 248 5.55 24.96 -22.06
CA GLU A 248 4.60 26.08 -22.13
C GLU A 248 5.12 27.33 -21.38
N ILE A 249 6.06 27.14 -20.47
CA ILE A 249 6.72 28.19 -19.66
C ILE A 249 8.23 27.88 -19.67
N GLY A 250 9.05 28.93 -19.77
CA GLY A 250 10.51 28.78 -19.74
C GLY A 250 11.00 28.10 -18.46
N SER A 251 12.14 27.42 -18.55
CA SER A 251 12.73 26.65 -17.45
C SER A 251 14.26 26.73 -17.47
N LEU A 252 14.92 25.98 -16.59
CA LEU A 252 16.38 25.82 -16.58
C LEU A 252 16.72 24.36 -16.89
N CYS A 253 17.83 24.13 -17.57
CA CYS A 253 18.35 22.78 -17.74
C CYS A 253 19.08 22.33 -16.48
N ASP A 254 18.73 21.16 -15.93
CA ASP A 254 19.38 20.59 -14.74
C ASP A 254 20.81 20.05 -15.00
N SER A 255 21.27 20.06 -16.25
CA SER A 255 22.61 19.61 -16.64
C SER A 255 23.59 20.77 -16.85
N CYS A 256 23.22 21.77 -17.64
CA CYS A 256 24.09 22.91 -17.94
C CYS A 256 23.72 24.19 -17.17
N ASN A 257 22.59 24.21 -16.45
CA ASN A 257 22.02 25.38 -15.76
C ASN A 257 21.64 26.56 -16.66
N GLU A 258 21.64 26.39 -17.99
CA GLU A 258 21.21 27.44 -18.93
C GLU A 258 19.69 27.53 -19.02
N GLU A 259 19.20 28.71 -19.44
CA GLU A 259 17.78 28.97 -19.70
C GLU A 259 17.25 28.18 -20.90
N ILE A 260 16.02 27.69 -20.76
CA ILE A 260 15.26 27.01 -21.80
C ILE A 260 14.02 27.84 -22.10
N ASP A 261 13.93 28.32 -23.34
CA ASP A 261 12.82 29.14 -23.79
C ASP A 261 11.49 28.38 -23.91
N VAL A 262 10.39 29.13 -23.81
CA VAL A 262 9.03 28.65 -24.12
C VAL A 262 8.98 28.10 -25.56
N GLY A 263 8.28 26.99 -25.75
CA GLY A 263 8.15 26.32 -27.05
C GLY A 263 9.30 25.38 -27.39
N THR A 264 10.32 25.28 -26.53
CA THR A 264 11.41 24.32 -26.69
C THR A 264 10.96 22.92 -26.29
N THR A 265 11.19 21.93 -27.16
CA THR A 265 11.04 20.52 -26.79
C THR A 265 12.24 20.09 -25.97
N VAL A 266 11.96 19.62 -24.76
CA VAL A 266 12.95 19.19 -23.77
C VAL A 266 12.77 17.72 -23.48
N ARG A 267 13.86 17.08 -23.05
CA ARG A 267 13.84 15.73 -22.52
C ARG A 267 13.82 15.80 -21.00
N TYR A 268 12.99 15.02 -20.33
CA TYR A 268 12.97 14.97 -18.87
C TYR A 268 13.08 13.53 -18.36
N HIS A 269 13.75 13.35 -17.23
CA HIS A 269 13.88 12.03 -16.61
C HIS A 269 12.58 11.68 -15.89
N LEU A 270 11.93 10.57 -16.28
CA LEU A 270 10.59 10.18 -15.78
C LEU A 270 10.51 10.06 -14.25
N ARG A 271 11.61 9.62 -13.61
CA ARG A 271 11.75 9.54 -12.14
C ARG A 271 12.18 10.83 -11.45
N LEU A 272 13.28 11.44 -11.88
CA LEU A 272 13.89 12.58 -11.17
C LEU A 272 13.17 13.89 -11.46
N GLY A 273 12.43 13.97 -12.57
CA GLY A 273 11.85 15.21 -13.07
C GLY A 273 12.88 16.16 -13.65
N THR A 274 14.16 15.77 -13.67
CA THR A 274 15.25 16.59 -14.19
C THR A 274 15.05 16.84 -15.68
N LEU A 275 15.16 18.10 -16.08
CA LEU A 275 14.94 18.65 -17.41
C LEU A 275 16.27 18.86 -18.14
N TYR A 276 16.32 18.42 -19.39
CA TYR A 276 17.48 18.50 -20.26
C TYR A 276 17.11 19.25 -21.54
N CYS A 277 17.88 20.30 -21.83
CA CYS A 277 17.75 21.07 -23.07
C CYS A 277 18.18 20.23 -24.30
N PRO A 278 17.89 20.70 -25.52
CA PRO A 278 18.28 19.99 -26.75
C PRO A 278 19.77 19.66 -26.87
N ASP A 279 20.64 20.48 -26.26
CA ASP A 279 22.09 20.24 -26.29
C ASP A 279 22.55 19.21 -25.25
N CYS A 280 21.83 19.10 -24.12
CA CYS A 280 22.14 18.15 -23.04
C CYS A 280 21.42 16.80 -23.17
N MET A 281 20.35 16.71 -23.97
CA MET A 281 19.54 15.48 -24.07
C MET A 281 20.26 14.30 -24.72
N HIS A 282 21.37 14.54 -25.43
CA HIS A 282 22.18 13.53 -26.11
C HIS A 282 23.38 13.03 -25.29
N SER A 283 23.75 13.75 -24.23
CA SER A 283 24.82 13.38 -23.30
C SER A 283 24.39 12.31 -22.28
N LEU A 284 23.13 11.89 -22.32
CA LEU A 284 22.45 11.05 -21.31
C LEU A 284 22.42 9.56 -21.66
N ALA A 285 23.19 9.14 -22.67
CA ALA A 285 23.27 7.74 -23.04
C ALA A 285 24.01 6.95 -21.95
N GLU A 286 23.27 6.03 -21.32
CA GLU A 286 23.74 4.90 -20.50
C GLU A 286 24.24 5.21 -19.08
N HIS A 287 23.31 5.41 -18.13
CA HIS A 287 23.45 4.96 -16.73
C HIS A 287 22.09 4.55 -16.15
#